data_AF-A0A350XZ11-F1
#
_entry.id   AF-A0A350XZ11-F1
#
_cell.length_a   1.000
_cell.length_b   1.000
_cell.length_c   1.000
_cell.angle_alpha   90.00
_cell.angle_beta   90.00
_cell.angle_gamma   90.00
#
_symmetry.space_group_name_H-M   'P 1'
#
loop_
_entity.id
_entity.type
_entity.pdbx_description
1 polymer ?
#
loop_
_entity_poly.entity_id
_entity_poly.type
_entity_poly.pdbx_seq_one_letter_code
_entity_poly.pdbx_strand_id
1 'polypeptide(L)'
;MNNDLTITATAPEDAGQLIVIKQLPVIQEELYRIKEKVTAVVDTALAMQVSEDTVKDIKTKRAEMNKMLAAFEERRKEVKKAVLAPYENFEAVYKECVSDAFKNADAELKRRIATVEDGIKQAKREELETYFSEYCQSVGIDFVSFKDAGINITLSDSRKKLKDMAKAWIDGIASALQMISTMENADEIRAEFKANGYNGNAAVVTVNARHKAIEEEKRRAEEKKRLDAEREERERILMQEYAAQNAENSLIEPLSAPVEQIPADTKNGVQEEKKEPQTMFCVTFAVSGTIEQLKALKNFLNEGEYNYECK
;
A
#
# COMPACT_ATOMS: atom_id res chain seq x y z
N MET A 1 -48.60 50.44 16.40
CA MET A 1 -47.75 49.54 17.21
C MET A 1 -47.28 48.41 16.32
N ASN A 2 -46.17 47.75 16.66
CA ASN A 2 -45.57 46.63 15.92
C ASN A 2 -45.07 47.09 14.52
N ASN A 3 -43.91 47.73 14.37
CA ASN A 3 -42.55 47.42 14.88
C ASN A 3 -41.92 46.22 14.14
N ASP A 4 -41.46 46.50 12.92
CA ASP A 4 -40.77 45.57 12.03
C ASP A 4 -39.25 45.71 12.27
N LEU A 5 -38.63 44.71 12.93
CA LEU A 5 -37.19 44.68 13.17
C LEU A 5 -36.49 43.80 12.15
N THR A 6 -35.97 44.42 11.10
CA THR A 6 -34.94 43.83 10.25
C THR A 6 -33.67 43.60 11.06
N ILE A 7 -33.37 42.33 11.39
CA ILE A 7 -32.10 41.95 12.00
C ILE A 7 -31.00 41.98 10.93
N THR A 8 -30.47 43.17 10.65
CA THR A 8 -29.23 43.32 9.89
C THR A 8 -28.05 42.88 10.76
N ALA A 9 -27.49 41.71 10.48
CA ALA A 9 -26.28 41.23 11.12
C ALA A 9 -25.08 42.07 10.65
N THR A 10 -24.81 43.18 11.34
CA THR A 10 -23.61 44.01 11.12
C THR A 10 -22.36 43.21 11.47
N ALA A 11 -21.51 42.97 10.47
CA ALA A 11 -20.13 42.56 10.71
C ALA A 11 -19.38 43.66 11.50
N PRO A 12 -18.35 43.32 12.30
CA PRO A 12 -17.56 44.31 13.02
C PRO A 12 -16.63 45.08 12.07
N GLU A 13 -17.14 46.15 11.45
CA GLU A 13 -16.42 47.08 10.57
C GLU A 13 -15.39 47.98 11.30
N ASP A 14 -14.54 47.43 12.18
CA ASP A 14 -13.32 48.13 12.64
C ASP A 14 -12.17 47.19 13.06
N ALA A 15 -11.97 46.11 12.32
CA ALA A 15 -10.84 45.18 12.55
C ALA A 15 -9.45 45.80 12.26
N GLY A 16 -9.39 47.05 11.78
CA GLY A 16 -8.17 47.68 11.24
C GLY A 16 -7.48 48.70 12.15
N GLN A 17 -8.14 49.29 13.16
CA GLN A 17 -7.59 50.42 13.92
C GLN A 17 -7.25 50.14 15.39
N LEU A 18 -7.60 48.96 15.92
CA LEU A 18 -7.68 48.74 17.38
C LEU A 18 -6.34 48.59 18.14
N ILE A 19 -5.17 48.64 17.47
CA ILE A 19 -3.85 48.48 18.12
C ILE A 19 -2.83 49.47 17.56
N VAL A 20 -2.64 50.60 18.24
CA VAL A 20 -1.58 51.58 17.92
C VAL A 20 -0.78 51.91 19.19
N ILE A 21 0.29 51.16 19.44
CA ILE A 21 1.24 51.45 20.53
C ILE A 21 2.17 52.58 20.07
N LYS A 22 2.06 53.76 20.70
CA LYS A 22 2.81 54.97 20.30
C LYS A 22 3.42 55.71 21.49
N GLN A 23 4.55 55.19 21.99
CA GLN A 23 5.46 55.92 22.89
C GLN A 23 6.92 55.67 22.50
N LEU A 24 7.75 56.70 22.65
CA LEU A 24 9.20 56.53 22.73
C LEU A 24 9.52 55.91 24.11
N PRO A 25 10.34 54.85 24.19
CA PRO A 25 10.58 54.16 25.46
C PRO A 25 11.49 54.99 26.37
N VAL A 26 10.92 55.53 27.46
CA VAL A 26 11.63 56.28 28.53
C VAL A 26 12.88 55.54 29.05
N ILE A 27 12.86 54.20 29.00
CA ILE A 27 13.98 53.30 29.30
C ILE A 27 15.25 53.68 28.52
N GLN A 28 15.13 54.11 27.26
CA GLN A 28 16.27 54.46 26.41
C GLN A 28 16.94 55.77 26.84
N GLU A 29 16.17 56.78 27.24
CA GLU A 29 16.70 58.07 27.69
C GLU A 29 17.45 57.94 29.02
N GLU A 30 16.87 57.22 29.99
CA GLU A 30 17.54 56.99 31.28
C GLU A 30 18.79 56.08 31.13
N LEU A 31 18.82 55.14 30.18
CA LEU A 31 20.05 54.39 29.87
C LEU A 31 21.15 55.29 29.29
N TYR A 32 20.83 56.25 28.43
CA TYR A 32 21.82 57.26 27.98
C TYR A 32 22.28 58.15 29.14
N ARG A 33 21.37 58.56 30.03
CA ARG A 33 21.67 59.38 31.23
C ARG A 33 22.55 58.67 32.26
N ILE A 34 22.47 57.34 32.32
CA ILE A 34 23.31 56.49 33.18
C ILE A 34 24.69 56.25 32.55
N LYS A 35 24.81 56.25 31.22
CA LYS A 35 26.05 56.00 30.47
C LYS A 35 27.23 56.84 30.97
N GLU A 36 27.05 58.15 31.14
CA GLU A 36 28.11 59.08 31.59
C GLU A 36 28.68 58.69 32.96
N LYS A 37 27.82 58.27 33.88
CA LYS A 37 28.22 57.81 35.22
C LYS A 37 28.97 56.49 35.17
N VAL A 38 28.55 55.56 34.30
CA VAL A 38 29.24 54.28 34.09
C VAL A 38 30.62 54.51 33.47
N THR A 39 30.73 55.37 32.45
CA THR A 39 32.01 55.77 31.86
C THR A 39 32.95 56.37 32.90
N ALA A 40 32.50 57.35 33.69
CA ALA A 40 33.33 57.96 34.73
C ALA A 40 33.83 56.94 35.79
N VAL A 41 33.01 55.95 36.17
CA VAL A 41 33.42 54.88 37.10
C VAL A 41 34.44 53.93 36.47
N VAL A 42 34.29 53.60 35.18
CA VAL A 42 35.24 52.77 34.42
C VAL A 42 36.58 53.49 34.26
N ASP A 43 36.57 54.74 33.80
CA ASP A 43 37.77 55.53 33.55
C ASP A 43 38.57 55.76 34.85
N THR A 44 37.87 56.05 35.95
CA THR A 44 38.48 56.19 37.28
C THR A 44 39.16 54.88 37.73
N ALA A 45 38.55 53.73 37.46
CA ALA A 45 39.12 52.43 37.83
C ALA A 45 40.30 52.02 36.93
N LEU A 46 40.27 52.39 35.64
CA LEU A 46 41.38 52.16 34.69
C LEU A 46 42.58 53.07 34.95
N ALA A 47 42.37 54.24 35.55
CA ALA A 47 43.44 55.17 35.95
C ALA A 47 44.22 54.73 37.22
N MET A 48 43.80 53.66 37.92
CA MET A 48 44.49 53.20 39.13
C MET A 48 45.81 52.49 38.80
N GLN A 49 46.92 53.05 39.29
CA GLN A 49 48.26 52.49 39.08
C GLN A 49 48.50 51.24 39.94
N VAL A 50 49.00 50.16 39.32
CA VAL A 50 49.21 48.86 39.98
C VAL A 50 50.59 48.79 40.63
N SER A 51 50.63 48.63 41.95
CA SER A 51 51.80 48.33 42.77
C SER A 51 51.42 47.34 43.88
N GLU A 52 52.40 46.76 44.59
CA GLU A 52 52.13 45.75 45.63
C GLU A 52 51.15 46.26 46.72
N ASP A 53 51.29 47.53 47.13
CA ASP A 53 50.39 48.18 48.09
C ASP A 53 48.95 48.37 47.54
N THR A 54 48.79 48.74 46.26
CA THR A 54 47.47 49.08 45.68
C THR A 54 46.68 47.87 45.19
N VAL A 55 47.28 46.68 45.07
CA VAL A 55 46.61 45.44 44.61
C VAL A 55 45.35 45.13 45.40
N LYS A 56 45.30 45.43 46.70
CA LYS A 56 44.12 45.18 47.57
C LYS A 56 42.93 46.07 47.19
N ASP A 57 43.18 47.34 46.90
CA ASP A 57 42.14 48.32 46.60
C ASP A 57 41.64 48.16 45.16
N ILE A 58 42.54 47.82 44.23
CA ILE A 58 42.18 47.48 42.84
C ILE A 58 41.32 46.20 42.79
N LYS A 59 41.65 45.17 43.61
CA LYS A 59 40.78 43.98 43.78
C LYS A 59 39.40 44.36 44.32
N THR A 60 39.34 45.30 45.27
CA THR A 60 38.09 45.79 45.86
C THR A 60 37.25 46.56 44.83
N LYS A 61 37.87 47.47 44.06
CA LYS A 61 37.19 48.23 42.98
C LYS A 61 36.66 47.32 41.88
N ARG A 62 37.42 46.29 41.48
CA ARG A 62 36.95 45.26 40.53
C ARG A 62 35.72 44.50 41.04
N ALA A 63 35.69 44.14 42.33
CA ALA A 63 34.53 43.48 42.94
C ALA A 63 33.30 44.41 42.98
N GLU A 64 33.50 45.69 43.27
CA GLU A 64 32.45 46.72 43.25
C GLU A 64 31.86 46.92 41.84
N MET A 65 32.70 47.03 40.81
CA MET A 65 32.28 47.15 39.39
C MET A 65 31.50 45.90 38.94
N ASN A 66 31.96 44.70 39.29
CA ASN A 66 31.23 43.46 39.00
C ASN A 66 29.85 43.45 39.66
N LYS A 67 29.73 43.95 40.89
CA LYS A 67 28.44 44.06 41.61
C LYS A 67 27.51 45.08 40.94
N MET A 68 28.02 46.23 40.49
CA MET A 68 27.24 47.21 39.73
C MET A 68 26.73 46.61 38.40
N LEU A 69 27.60 45.93 37.64
CA LEU A 69 27.22 45.27 36.39
C LEU A 69 26.14 44.20 36.59
N ALA A 70 26.28 43.38 37.65
CA ALA A 70 25.28 42.38 37.99
C ALA A 70 23.90 43.00 38.28
N ALA A 71 23.86 44.10 39.05
CA ALA A 71 22.62 44.83 39.34
C ALA A 71 21.98 45.45 38.09
N PHE A 72 22.78 45.97 37.15
CA PHE A 72 22.26 46.47 35.87
C PHE A 72 21.68 45.34 34.99
N GLU A 73 22.33 44.19 34.92
CA GLU A 73 21.80 43.03 34.17
C GLU A 73 20.58 42.38 34.85
N GLU A 74 20.49 42.40 36.17
CA GLU A 74 19.29 42.01 36.92
C GLU A 74 18.13 42.97 36.59
N ARG A 75 18.33 44.28 36.74
CA ARG A 75 17.31 45.28 36.43
C ARG A 75 16.90 45.26 34.96
N ARG A 76 17.82 44.97 34.03
CA ARG A 76 17.52 44.76 32.60
C ARG A 76 16.57 43.58 32.38
N LYS A 77 16.74 42.47 33.11
CA LYS A 77 15.85 41.30 33.02
C LYS A 77 14.46 41.61 33.58
N GLU A 78 14.39 42.31 34.72
CA GLU A 78 13.13 42.79 35.29
C GLU A 78 12.37 43.68 34.31
N VAL A 79 13.03 44.69 33.74
CA VAL A 79 12.44 45.62 32.77
C VAL A 79 12.01 44.88 31.50
N LYS A 80 12.82 43.94 30.98
CA LYS A 80 12.40 43.10 29.85
C LYS A 80 11.12 42.32 30.17
N LYS A 81 11.03 41.70 31.35
CA LYS A 81 9.82 40.97 31.78
C LYS A 81 8.62 41.90 31.92
N ALA A 82 8.80 43.08 32.51
CA ALA A 82 7.73 44.08 32.68
C ALA A 82 7.24 44.68 31.35
N VAL A 83 8.10 44.74 30.32
CA VAL A 83 7.72 45.18 28.96
C VAL A 83 7.04 44.06 28.16
N LEU A 84 7.43 42.80 28.36
CA LEU A 84 6.80 41.65 27.69
C LEU A 84 5.45 41.26 28.31
N ALA A 85 5.29 41.32 29.64
CA ALA A 85 4.07 40.84 30.29
C ALA A 85 2.76 41.50 29.79
N PRO A 86 2.69 42.81 29.47
CA PRO A 86 1.50 43.39 28.83
C PRO A 86 1.21 42.83 27.42
N TYR A 87 2.26 42.50 26.66
CA TYR A 87 2.12 41.90 25.33
C TYR A 87 1.70 40.42 25.43
N GLU A 88 2.33 39.64 26.31
CA GLU A 88 1.96 38.25 26.61
C GLU A 88 0.51 38.15 27.12
N ASN A 89 0.06 39.11 27.95
CA ASN A 89 -1.33 39.21 28.39
C ASN A 89 -2.29 39.61 27.26
N PHE A 90 -1.90 40.56 26.39
CA PHE A 90 -2.68 40.90 25.20
C PHE A 90 -2.86 39.68 24.28
N GLU A 91 -1.79 38.95 23.97
CA GLU A 91 -1.84 37.74 23.14
C GLU A 91 -2.71 36.65 23.77
N ALA A 92 -2.66 36.47 25.09
CA ALA A 92 -3.52 35.54 25.81
C ALA A 92 -5.01 35.92 25.70
N VAL A 93 -5.36 37.19 25.93
CA VAL A 93 -6.74 37.70 25.82
C VAL A 93 -7.24 37.67 24.37
N TYR A 94 -6.41 38.03 23.39
CA TYR A 94 -6.75 37.91 21.97
C TYR A 94 -6.96 36.45 21.57
N LYS A 95 -6.11 35.53 22.04
CA LYS A 95 -6.27 34.10 21.80
C LYS A 95 -7.59 33.58 22.38
N GLU A 96 -7.92 33.91 23.62
CA GLU A 96 -9.16 33.49 24.28
C GLU A 96 -10.40 34.09 23.60
N CYS A 97 -10.49 35.42 23.52
CA CYS A 97 -11.68 36.13 23.08
C CYS A 97 -11.92 36.08 21.56
N VAL A 98 -10.88 35.87 20.75
CA VAL A 98 -10.98 35.87 19.28
C VAL A 98 -10.53 34.53 18.71
N SER A 99 -9.26 34.15 18.88
CA SER A 99 -8.68 33.06 18.10
C SER A 99 -9.32 31.70 18.39
N ASP A 100 -9.51 31.37 19.67
CA ASP A 100 -10.08 30.09 20.08
C ASP A 100 -11.62 30.10 20.00
N ALA A 101 -12.26 31.27 20.19
CA ALA A 101 -13.69 31.45 19.92
C ALA A 101 -14.05 31.11 18.46
N PHE A 102 -13.32 31.65 17.47
CA PHE A 102 -13.54 31.35 16.05
C PHE A 102 -13.21 29.89 15.69
N LYS A 103 -12.12 29.32 16.22
CA LYS A 103 -11.76 27.90 15.99
C LYS A 103 -12.81 26.94 16.54
N ASN A 104 -13.32 27.20 17.74
CA ASN A 104 -14.36 26.39 18.35
C ASN A 104 -15.68 26.48 17.58
N ALA A 105 -16.03 27.68 17.06
CA ALA A 105 -17.18 27.86 16.18
C ALA A 105 -17.04 27.11 14.85
N ASP A 106 -15.88 27.17 14.18
CA ASP A 106 -15.61 26.41 12.94
C ASP A 106 -15.73 24.89 13.18
N ALA A 107 -15.08 24.37 14.22
CA ALA A 107 -15.12 22.95 14.56
C ALA A 107 -16.55 22.47 14.89
N GLU A 108 -17.34 23.29 15.58
CA GLU A 108 -18.75 23.03 15.89
C GLU A 108 -19.62 23.03 14.62
N LEU A 109 -19.46 24.02 13.74
CA LEU A 109 -20.18 24.10 12.47
C LEU A 109 -19.84 22.92 11.56
N LYS A 110 -18.56 22.58 11.44
CA LYS A 110 -18.08 21.40 10.69
C LYS A 110 -18.69 20.10 11.21
N ARG A 111 -18.78 19.93 12.54
CA ARG A 111 -19.44 18.78 13.17
C ARG A 111 -20.93 18.72 12.84
N ARG A 112 -21.63 19.86 12.88
CA ARG A 112 -23.07 19.95 12.54
C ARG A 112 -23.33 19.62 11.06
N ILE A 113 -22.51 20.15 10.15
CA ILE A 113 -22.59 19.86 8.71
C ILE A 113 -22.43 18.35 8.47
N ALA A 114 -21.36 17.74 9.00
CA ALA A 114 -21.14 16.29 8.86
C ALA A 114 -22.31 15.46 9.42
N THR A 115 -22.86 15.85 10.58
CA THR A 115 -24.02 15.16 11.19
C THR A 115 -25.25 15.17 10.27
N VAL A 116 -25.54 16.31 9.64
CA VAL A 116 -26.68 16.44 8.71
C VAL A 116 -26.41 15.70 7.40
N GLU A 117 -25.21 15.82 6.85
CA GLU A 117 -24.82 15.13 5.61
C GLU A 117 -24.86 13.60 5.76
N ASP A 118 -24.31 13.06 6.84
CA ASP A 118 -24.27 11.62 7.07
C ASP A 118 -25.66 11.07 7.43
N GLY A 119 -26.51 11.85 8.10
CA GLY A 119 -27.93 11.55 8.25
C GLY A 119 -28.67 11.47 6.90
N ILE A 120 -28.39 12.38 5.97
CA ILE A 120 -28.94 12.34 4.61
C ILE A 120 -28.44 11.12 3.83
N LYS A 121 -27.13 10.79 3.92
CA LYS A 121 -26.56 9.59 3.29
C LYS A 121 -27.16 8.31 3.86
N GLN A 122 -27.38 8.25 5.18
CA GLN A 122 -27.96 7.09 5.86
C GLN A 122 -29.45 6.90 5.52
N ALA A 123 -30.26 7.97 5.54
CA ALA A 123 -31.67 7.87 5.13
C ALA A 123 -31.83 7.44 3.66
N LYS A 124 -30.93 7.87 2.76
CA LYS A 124 -30.87 7.36 1.37
C LYS A 124 -30.48 5.89 1.32
N ARG A 125 -29.57 5.43 2.18
CA ARG A 125 -29.13 4.04 2.28
C ARG A 125 -30.26 3.12 2.72
N GLU A 126 -30.96 3.46 3.81
CA GLU A 126 -32.05 2.66 4.37
C GLU A 126 -33.23 2.50 3.38
N GLU A 127 -33.61 3.58 2.68
CA GLU A 127 -34.61 3.52 1.60
C GLU A 127 -34.15 2.64 0.42
N LEU A 128 -32.86 2.68 0.08
CA LEU A 128 -32.29 1.93 -1.03
C LEU A 128 -32.09 0.45 -0.70
N GLU A 129 -31.67 0.12 0.52
CA GLU A 129 -31.54 -1.25 1.04
C GLU A 129 -32.90 -1.94 1.13
N THR A 130 -33.93 -1.20 1.57
CA THR A 130 -35.32 -1.69 1.58
C THR A 130 -35.79 -1.98 0.16
N TYR A 131 -35.67 -1.00 -0.76
CA TYR A 131 -36.04 -1.17 -2.17
C TYR A 131 -35.26 -2.30 -2.86
N PHE A 132 -33.96 -2.45 -2.56
CA PHE A 132 -33.12 -3.52 -3.07
C PHE A 132 -33.65 -4.88 -2.62
N SER A 133 -33.96 -5.05 -1.33
CA SER A 133 -34.49 -6.31 -0.79
C SER A 133 -35.87 -6.65 -1.37
N GLU A 134 -36.78 -5.66 -1.46
CA GLU A 134 -38.10 -5.80 -2.11
C GLU A 134 -37.95 -6.24 -3.57
N TYR A 135 -37.04 -5.61 -4.32
CA TYR A 135 -36.86 -5.91 -5.73
C TYR A 135 -36.20 -7.28 -5.95
N CYS A 136 -35.17 -7.64 -5.17
CA CYS A 136 -34.58 -8.98 -5.14
C CYS A 136 -35.64 -10.07 -4.88
N GLN A 137 -36.52 -9.88 -3.89
CA GLN A 137 -37.63 -10.80 -3.62
C GLN A 137 -38.60 -10.90 -4.80
N SER A 138 -38.96 -9.77 -5.44
CA SER A 138 -39.86 -9.75 -6.59
C SER A 138 -39.31 -10.46 -7.84
N VAL A 139 -37.98 -10.54 -7.96
CA VAL A 139 -37.26 -11.18 -9.08
C VAL A 139 -36.84 -12.62 -8.74
N GLY A 140 -37.02 -13.07 -7.49
CA GLY A 140 -36.66 -14.42 -7.05
C GLY A 140 -35.16 -14.62 -6.81
N ILE A 141 -34.44 -13.58 -6.38
CA ILE A 141 -33.01 -13.61 -6.07
C ILE A 141 -32.81 -13.48 -4.56
N ASP A 142 -32.29 -14.53 -3.93
CA ASP A 142 -32.12 -14.69 -2.48
C ASP A 142 -30.67 -14.58 -1.99
N PHE A 143 -29.70 -14.70 -2.91
CA PHE A 143 -28.29 -14.92 -2.60
C PHE A 143 -27.40 -13.66 -2.66
N VAL A 144 -27.98 -12.47 -2.86
CA VAL A 144 -27.24 -11.20 -3.02
C VAL A 144 -27.57 -10.20 -1.92
N SER A 145 -26.60 -9.39 -1.52
CA SER A 145 -26.79 -8.29 -0.57
C SER A 145 -26.60 -6.92 -1.24
N PHE A 146 -27.18 -5.86 -0.66
CA PHE A 146 -27.00 -4.49 -1.16
C PHE A 146 -25.52 -4.07 -1.24
N LYS A 147 -24.69 -4.59 -0.33
CA LYS A 147 -23.24 -4.36 -0.31
C LYS A 147 -22.56 -4.84 -1.60
N ASP A 148 -23.02 -5.93 -2.19
CA ASP A 148 -22.41 -6.54 -3.37
C ASP A 148 -22.65 -5.72 -4.65
N ALA A 149 -23.69 -4.89 -4.67
CA ALA A 149 -23.97 -3.95 -5.75
C ALA A 149 -23.00 -2.75 -5.80
N GLY A 150 -22.21 -2.52 -4.74
CA GLY A 150 -21.16 -1.50 -4.71
C GLY A 150 -21.65 -0.05 -4.88
N ILE A 151 -22.94 0.23 -4.69
CA ILE A 151 -23.55 1.53 -5.00
C ILE A 151 -23.08 2.59 -3.99
N ASN A 152 -22.20 3.47 -4.44
CA ASN A 152 -21.81 4.66 -3.68
C ASN A 152 -22.97 5.67 -3.62
N ILE A 153 -23.28 6.18 -2.43
CA ILE A 153 -24.39 7.10 -2.17
C ILE A 153 -23.80 8.48 -1.83
N THR A 154 -23.89 9.43 -2.76
CA THR A 154 -23.47 10.82 -2.51
C THR A 154 -24.64 11.72 -2.13
N LEU A 155 -24.35 12.95 -1.72
CA LEU A 155 -25.36 13.95 -1.38
C LEU A 155 -26.16 14.44 -2.59
N SER A 156 -25.53 14.54 -3.76
CA SER A 156 -26.15 15.01 -5.01
C SER A 156 -26.95 13.92 -5.76
N ASP A 157 -26.74 12.64 -5.46
CA ASP A 157 -27.51 11.56 -6.10
C ASP A 157 -29.00 11.62 -5.73
N SER A 158 -29.87 11.62 -6.74
CA SER A 158 -31.32 11.54 -6.53
C SER A 158 -31.74 10.13 -6.11
N ARG A 159 -32.78 10.03 -5.27
CA ARG A 159 -33.37 8.74 -4.85
C ARG A 159 -33.74 7.87 -6.07
N LYS A 160 -34.24 8.49 -7.14
CA LYS A 160 -34.49 7.79 -8.42
C LYS A 160 -33.22 7.21 -9.02
N LYS A 161 -32.15 8.00 -9.23
CA LYS A 161 -30.89 7.50 -9.81
C LYS A 161 -30.34 6.29 -9.05
N LEU A 162 -30.38 6.34 -7.72
CA LEU A 162 -29.93 5.25 -6.86
C LEU A 162 -30.77 3.98 -7.04
N LYS A 163 -32.11 4.11 -7.09
CA LYS A 163 -33.02 2.98 -7.33
C LYS A 163 -32.88 2.42 -8.76
N ASP A 164 -32.73 3.29 -9.76
CA ASP A 164 -32.46 2.89 -11.15
C ASP A 164 -31.14 2.09 -11.26
N MET A 165 -30.09 2.48 -10.53
CA MET A 165 -28.82 1.73 -10.45
C MET A 165 -28.99 0.36 -9.76
N ALA A 166 -29.68 0.29 -8.63
CA ALA A 166 -29.96 -0.97 -7.93
C ALA A 166 -30.78 -1.92 -8.80
N LYS A 167 -31.84 -1.40 -9.46
CA LYS A 167 -32.67 -2.16 -10.40
C LYS A 167 -31.84 -2.72 -11.55
N ALA A 168 -31.02 -1.89 -12.21
CA ALA A 168 -30.21 -2.31 -13.36
C ALA A 168 -29.18 -3.41 -13.00
N TRP A 169 -28.62 -3.38 -11.78
CA TRP A 169 -27.73 -4.43 -11.30
C TRP A 169 -28.47 -5.75 -11.05
N ILE A 170 -29.63 -5.70 -10.37
CA ILE A 170 -30.48 -6.88 -10.12
C ILE A 170 -31.02 -7.47 -11.44
N ASP A 171 -31.45 -6.61 -12.38
CA ASP A 171 -31.87 -7.00 -13.73
C ASP A 171 -30.74 -7.71 -14.50
N GLY A 172 -29.50 -7.22 -14.36
CA GLY A 172 -28.31 -7.83 -14.95
C GLY A 172 -28.06 -9.24 -14.43
N ILE A 173 -28.17 -9.45 -13.12
CA ILE A 173 -28.06 -10.78 -12.49
C ILE A 173 -29.20 -11.70 -12.95
N ALA A 174 -30.45 -11.21 -12.97
CA ALA A 174 -31.59 -11.98 -13.44
C ALA A 174 -31.42 -12.42 -14.91
N SER A 175 -31.00 -11.50 -15.78
CA SER A 175 -30.71 -11.77 -17.19
C SER A 175 -29.58 -12.81 -17.36
N ALA A 176 -28.50 -12.68 -16.59
CA ALA A 176 -27.42 -13.66 -16.58
C ALA A 176 -27.89 -15.05 -16.11
N LEU A 177 -28.73 -15.14 -15.07
CA LEU A 177 -29.30 -16.41 -14.62
C LEU A 177 -30.21 -17.06 -15.67
N GLN A 178 -31.00 -16.28 -16.41
CA GLN A 178 -31.81 -16.79 -17.52
C GLN A 178 -30.91 -17.32 -18.65
N MET A 179 -29.89 -16.56 -19.05
CA MET A 179 -28.91 -16.98 -20.07
C MET A 179 -28.18 -18.27 -19.67
N ILE A 180 -27.65 -18.35 -18.44
CA ILE A 180 -26.96 -19.52 -17.90
C ILE A 180 -27.89 -20.75 -17.89
N SER A 181 -29.19 -20.57 -17.65
CA SER A 181 -30.16 -21.67 -17.61
C SER A 181 -30.48 -22.28 -18.99
N THR A 182 -29.93 -21.72 -20.08
CA THR A 182 -30.02 -22.30 -21.44
C THR A 182 -28.69 -22.90 -21.94
N MET A 183 -27.65 -22.93 -21.10
CA MET A 183 -26.32 -23.41 -21.45
C MET A 183 -26.07 -24.85 -21.00
N GLU A 184 -25.16 -25.53 -21.68
CA GLU A 184 -24.56 -26.76 -21.18
C GLU A 184 -23.80 -26.48 -19.87
N ASN A 185 -23.78 -27.45 -18.94
CA ASN A 185 -23.23 -27.30 -17.59
C ASN A 185 -23.84 -26.15 -16.75
N ALA A 186 -25.10 -25.78 -17.02
CA ALA A 186 -25.81 -24.65 -16.39
C ALA A 186 -25.62 -24.54 -14.87
N ASP A 187 -25.68 -25.63 -14.11
CA ASP A 187 -25.56 -25.59 -12.64
C ASP A 187 -24.12 -25.36 -12.16
N GLU A 188 -23.12 -25.85 -12.89
CA GLU A 188 -21.71 -25.56 -12.62
C GLU A 188 -21.39 -24.09 -12.92
N ILE A 189 -21.92 -23.57 -14.04
CA ILE A 189 -21.82 -22.15 -14.40
C ILE A 189 -22.56 -21.28 -13.38
N ARG A 190 -23.73 -21.71 -12.89
CA ARG A 190 -24.51 -21.02 -11.85
C ARG A 190 -23.77 -20.98 -10.51
N ALA A 191 -23.03 -22.04 -10.16
CA ALA A 191 -22.18 -22.08 -8.96
C ALA A 191 -20.98 -21.13 -9.08
N GLU A 192 -20.24 -21.20 -10.20
CA GLU A 192 -19.12 -20.30 -10.49
C GLU A 192 -19.58 -18.83 -10.54
N PHE A 193 -20.73 -18.55 -11.16
CA PHE A 193 -21.34 -17.22 -11.21
C PHE A 193 -21.62 -16.64 -9.82
N LYS A 194 -22.12 -17.46 -8.87
CA LYS A 194 -22.32 -17.03 -7.48
C LYS A 194 -21.01 -16.83 -6.72
N ALA A 195 -19.97 -17.61 -7.01
CA ALA A 195 -18.67 -17.49 -6.36
C ALA A 195 -17.85 -16.30 -6.89
N ASN A 196 -17.95 -16.00 -8.19
CA ASN A 196 -17.05 -15.11 -8.92
C ASN A 196 -17.72 -13.75 -9.23
N GLY A 197 -18.29 -13.12 -8.20
CA GLY A 197 -18.79 -11.74 -8.26
C GLY A 197 -19.92 -11.48 -9.25
N TYR A 198 -20.75 -12.48 -9.57
CA TYR A 198 -21.93 -12.38 -10.44
C TYR A 198 -21.61 -11.93 -11.87
N ASN A 199 -20.43 -12.29 -12.38
CA ASN A 199 -20.04 -12.06 -13.78
C ASN A 199 -20.35 -13.30 -14.64
N GLY A 200 -21.46 -13.24 -15.40
CA GLY A 200 -21.91 -14.33 -16.27
C GLY A 200 -20.87 -14.76 -17.31
N ASN A 201 -20.29 -13.80 -18.03
CA ASN A 201 -19.28 -14.08 -19.05
C ASN A 201 -18.03 -14.75 -18.47
N ALA A 202 -17.56 -14.30 -17.30
CA ALA A 202 -16.42 -14.91 -16.63
C ALA A 202 -16.72 -16.37 -16.22
N ALA A 203 -17.87 -16.61 -15.59
CA ALA A 203 -18.26 -17.95 -15.15
C ALA A 203 -18.38 -18.95 -16.32
N VAL A 204 -19.01 -18.54 -17.41
CA VAL A 204 -19.16 -19.33 -18.65
C VAL A 204 -17.78 -19.66 -19.25
N VAL A 205 -16.84 -18.69 -19.26
CA VAL A 205 -15.49 -18.92 -19.78
C VAL A 205 -14.69 -19.86 -18.88
N THR A 206 -14.73 -19.69 -17.55
CA THR A 206 -14.02 -20.54 -16.58
C THR A 206 -14.47 -22.00 -16.67
N VAL A 207 -15.79 -22.25 -16.64
CA VAL A 207 -16.34 -23.62 -16.71
C VAL A 207 -16.03 -24.27 -18.06
N ASN A 208 -16.25 -23.57 -19.17
CA ASN A 208 -15.97 -24.13 -20.51
C ASN A 208 -14.47 -24.37 -20.74
N ALA A 209 -13.58 -23.58 -20.13
CA ALA A 209 -12.15 -23.84 -20.15
C ALA A 209 -11.77 -25.08 -19.30
N ARG A 210 -12.38 -25.24 -18.11
CA ARG A 210 -12.20 -26.43 -17.26
C ARG A 210 -12.65 -27.71 -17.97
N HIS A 211 -13.83 -27.72 -18.57
CA HIS A 211 -14.35 -28.88 -19.30
C HIS A 211 -13.45 -29.27 -20.47
N LYS A 212 -13.07 -28.32 -21.33
CA LYS A 212 -12.16 -28.58 -22.46
C LYS A 212 -10.79 -29.10 -22.02
N ALA A 213 -10.26 -28.65 -20.89
CA ALA A 213 -9.01 -29.17 -20.35
C ALA A 213 -9.15 -30.64 -19.89
N ILE A 214 -10.26 -30.98 -19.23
CA ILE A 214 -10.57 -32.34 -18.78
C ILE A 214 -10.81 -33.29 -19.98
N GLU A 215 -11.50 -32.84 -21.01
CA GLU A 215 -11.72 -33.61 -22.25
C GLU A 215 -10.41 -33.89 -22.99
N GLU A 216 -9.57 -32.87 -23.15
CA GLU A 216 -8.27 -33.00 -23.82
C GLU A 216 -7.30 -33.89 -23.03
N GLU A 217 -7.33 -33.85 -21.69
CA GLU A 217 -6.56 -34.76 -20.85
C GLU A 217 -7.05 -36.22 -20.97
N LYS A 218 -8.37 -36.46 -20.94
CA LYS A 218 -8.97 -37.78 -21.21
C LYS A 218 -8.57 -38.30 -22.58
N ARG A 219 -8.70 -37.47 -23.62
CA ARG A 219 -8.34 -37.81 -25.01
C ARG A 219 -6.87 -38.25 -25.12
N ARG A 220 -5.94 -37.54 -24.48
CA ARG A 220 -4.51 -37.93 -24.42
C ARG A 220 -4.30 -39.23 -23.65
N ALA A 221 -5.01 -39.44 -22.53
CA ALA A 221 -4.89 -40.65 -21.73
C ALA A 221 -5.44 -41.89 -22.46
N GLU A 222 -6.52 -41.74 -23.23
CA GLU A 222 -7.09 -42.78 -24.09
C GLU A 222 -6.23 -43.06 -25.31
N GLU A 223 -5.71 -42.02 -25.97
CA GLU A 223 -4.76 -42.15 -27.08
C GLU A 223 -3.47 -42.85 -26.64
N LYS A 224 -2.92 -42.50 -25.47
CA LYS A 224 -1.78 -43.21 -24.87
C LYS A 224 -2.12 -44.68 -24.60
N LYS A 225 -3.24 -44.97 -23.91
CA LYS A 225 -3.66 -46.36 -23.62
C LYS A 225 -3.80 -47.20 -24.89
N ARG A 226 -4.31 -46.62 -25.98
CA ARG A 226 -4.41 -47.31 -27.28
C ARG A 226 -3.03 -47.63 -27.86
N LEU A 227 -2.10 -46.67 -27.84
CA LEU A 227 -0.73 -46.85 -28.35
C LEU A 227 0.08 -47.84 -27.50
N ASP A 228 -0.09 -47.83 -26.17
CA ASP A 228 0.54 -48.78 -25.27
C ASP A 228 -0.02 -50.20 -25.50
N ALA A 229 -1.34 -50.35 -25.69
CA ALA A 229 -1.96 -51.65 -26.01
C ALA A 229 -1.56 -52.19 -27.41
N GLU A 230 -1.48 -51.33 -28.42
CA GLU A 230 -1.00 -51.68 -29.78
C GLU A 230 0.46 -52.13 -29.75
N ARG A 231 1.30 -51.48 -28.93
CA ARG A 231 2.67 -51.89 -28.65
C ARG A 231 2.71 -53.28 -28.00
N GLU A 232 1.96 -53.51 -26.92
CA GLU A 232 1.89 -54.80 -26.24
C GLU A 232 1.40 -55.93 -27.16
N GLU A 233 0.44 -55.67 -28.05
CA GLU A 233 -0.01 -56.64 -29.06
C GLU A 233 1.10 -56.94 -30.08
N ARG A 234 1.76 -55.91 -30.61
CA ARG A 234 2.87 -56.07 -31.56
C ARG A 234 4.08 -56.80 -30.94
N GLU A 235 4.42 -56.52 -29.69
CA GLU A 235 5.50 -57.18 -28.96
C GLU A 235 5.16 -58.65 -28.66
N ARG A 236 3.89 -58.97 -28.34
CA ARG A 236 3.42 -60.36 -28.24
C ARG A 236 3.50 -61.12 -29.56
N ILE A 237 3.08 -60.52 -30.67
CA ILE A 237 3.17 -61.13 -32.01
C ILE A 237 4.64 -61.40 -32.38
N LEU A 238 5.53 -60.42 -32.19
CA LEU A 238 6.95 -60.57 -32.49
C LEU A 238 7.62 -61.65 -31.62
N MET A 239 7.25 -61.73 -30.33
CA MET A 239 7.78 -62.77 -29.44
C MET A 239 7.25 -64.18 -29.79
N GLN A 240 6.00 -64.29 -30.26
CA GLN A 240 5.45 -65.55 -30.77
C GLN A 240 6.14 -66.00 -32.07
N GLU A 241 6.40 -65.06 -32.99
CA GLU A 241 7.13 -65.33 -34.24
C GLU A 241 8.57 -65.77 -33.95
N TYR A 242 9.29 -65.07 -33.06
CA TYR A 242 10.64 -65.43 -32.64
C TYR A 242 10.70 -66.79 -31.93
N ALA A 243 9.69 -67.12 -31.12
CA ALA A 243 9.57 -68.45 -30.49
C ALA A 243 9.35 -69.55 -31.53
N ALA A 244 8.55 -69.30 -32.58
CA ALA A 244 8.36 -70.25 -33.68
C ALA A 244 9.66 -70.47 -34.48
N GLN A 245 10.35 -69.40 -34.87
CA GLN A 245 11.62 -69.48 -35.62
C GLN A 245 12.72 -70.20 -34.81
N ASN A 246 12.81 -69.96 -33.49
CA ASN A 246 13.76 -70.70 -32.65
C ASN A 246 13.38 -72.17 -32.44
N ALA A 247 12.08 -72.52 -32.41
CA ALA A 247 11.66 -73.91 -32.38
C ALA A 247 12.02 -74.65 -33.68
N GLU A 248 12.01 -73.96 -34.82
CA GLU A 248 12.42 -74.49 -36.12
C GLU A 248 13.95 -74.62 -36.24
N ASN A 249 14.72 -73.63 -35.77
CA ASN A 249 16.19 -73.67 -35.72
C ASN A 249 16.76 -74.66 -34.69
N SER A 250 16.01 -75.04 -33.65
CA SER A 250 16.48 -75.97 -32.59
C SER A 250 16.59 -77.44 -33.03
N LEU A 251 16.48 -77.73 -34.33
CA LEU A 251 16.54 -79.10 -34.90
C LEU A 251 17.90 -79.50 -35.50
N ILE A 252 18.93 -78.63 -35.47
CA ILE A 252 20.26 -78.95 -36.03
C ILE A 252 21.39 -78.55 -35.07
N GLU A 253 21.99 -79.56 -34.43
CA GLU A 253 23.45 -79.81 -34.30
C GLU A 253 23.70 -80.97 -33.32
N PRO A 254 24.92 -81.56 -33.23
CA PRO A 254 26.14 -81.35 -34.04
C PRO A 254 26.69 -82.65 -34.68
N LEU A 255 27.79 -82.57 -35.46
CA LEU A 255 29.04 -83.32 -35.15
C LEU A 255 30.26 -83.00 -36.05
N SER A 256 31.44 -83.11 -35.41
CA SER A 256 32.78 -83.40 -35.95
C SER A 256 33.69 -82.27 -36.45
N ALA A 257 34.73 -81.99 -35.67
CA ALA A 257 36.05 -81.51 -36.13
C ALA A 257 36.89 -82.73 -36.66
N PRO A 258 38.14 -82.58 -37.18
CA PRO A 258 39.30 -82.01 -36.44
C PRO A 258 40.32 -81.14 -37.24
N VAL A 259 41.06 -80.28 -36.51
CA VAL A 259 42.53 -80.04 -36.48
C VAL A 259 43.33 -80.24 -37.80
N GLU A 260 44.24 -79.35 -38.27
CA GLU A 260 45.05 -78.25 -37.68
C GLU A 260 44.93 -76.96 -38.57
N GLN A 261 45.71 -75.86 -38.59
CA GLN A 261 47.00 -75.45 -37.98
C GLN A 261 47.06 -73.90 -37.78
N ILE A 262 48.19 -73.39 -37.27
CA ILE A 262 48.52 -71.95 -37.06
C ILE A 262 49.89 -71.65 -37.73
N PRO A 263 50.22 -70.41 -38.19
CA PRO A 263 50.50 -69.31 -37.25
C PRO A 263 50.22 -67.83 -37.69
N ALA A 264 49.97 -67.00 -36.67
CA ALA A 264 50.43 -65.61 -36.47
C ALA A 264 49.89 -64.41 -37.31
N ASP A 265 50.04 -63.24 -36.68
CA ASP A 265 50.01 -61.86 -37.19
C ASP A 265 48.67 -61.21 -37.64
N THR A 266 48.36 -59.92 -37.35
CA THR A 266 48.91 -58.98 -36.34
C THR A 266 48.07 -57.68 -36.22
N LYS A 267 48.06 -56.98 -35.05
CA LYS A 267 47.38 -55.66 -34.76
C LYS A 267 45.83 -55.68 -34.89
N ASN A 268 45.01 -54.76 -34.40
CA ASN A 268 45.00 -53.70 -33.35
C ASN A 268 43.48 -53.37 -33.14
N GLY A 269 42.96 -52.85 -32.03
CA GLY A 269 43.54 -52.55 -30.71
C GLY A 269 42.59 -51.66 -29.87
N VAL A 270 42.92 -51.53 -28.58
CA VAL A 270 42.66 -50.37 -27.68
C VAL A 270 41.19 -49.97 -27.35
N GLN A 271 40.90 -49.96 -26.05
CA GLN A 271 39.75 -49.28 -25.42
C GLN A 271 40.09 -47.80 -25.17
N GLU A 272 39.12 -46.89 -25.13
CA GLU A 272 39.14 -45.79 -24.13
C GLU A 272 37.76 -45.08 -23.98
N GLU A 273 37.66 -44.27 -22.93
CA GLU A 273 36.42 -43.83 -22.27
C GLU A 273 35.60 -42.77 -23.04
N LYS A 274 34.30 -42.67 -22.72
CA LYS A 274 33.51 -41.48 -23.05
C LYS A 274 32.45 -41.17 -21.97
N LYS A 275 32.46 -39.93 -21.48
CA LYS A 275 31.66 -39.45 -20.33
C LYS A 275 30.15 -39.66 -20.48
N GLU A 276 29.50 -39.98 -19.37
CA GLU A 276 28.04 -39.93 -19.24
C GLU A 276 27.51 -38.48 -19.39
N PRO A 277 26.36 -38.26 -20.06
CA PRO A 277 25.74 -36.95 -20.17
C PRO A 277 24.90 -36.62 -18.91
N GLN A 278 25.21 -35.51 -18.24
CA GLN A 278 24.39 -35.02 -17.13
C GLN A 278 23.09 -34.39 -17.64
N THR A 279 21.95 -34.79 -17.06
CA THR A 279 20.62 -34.35 -17.49
C THR A 279 20.28 -32.96 -16.94
N MET A 280 20.17 -31.97 -17.82
CA MET A 280 19.75 -30.60 -17.44
C MET A 280 18.23 -30.53 -17.30
N PHE A 281 17.74 -30.06 -16.14
CA PHE A 281 16.32 -29.81 -15.90
C PHE A 281 16.02 -28.30 -15.99
N CYS A 282 14.84 -27.94 -16.50
CA CYS A 282 14.39 -26.56 -16.67
C CYS A 282 12.99 -26.36 -16.07
N VAL A 283 12.75 -25.21 -15.45
CA VAL A 283 11.46 -24.85 -14.83
C VAL A 283 11.18 -23.35 -15.03
N THR A 284 9.94 -23.03 -15.40
CA THR A 284 9.48 -21.66 -15.61
C THR A 284 8.61 -21.21 -14.44
N PHE A 285 8.94 -20.10 -13.82
CA PHE A 285 8.17 -19.48 -12.74
C PHE A 285 8.17 -17.96 -12.88
N ALA A 286 7.13 -17.30 -12.37
CA ALA A 286 7.00 -15.84 -12.38
C ALA A 286 7.11 -15.29 -10.96
N VAL A 287 7.87 -14.21 -10.78
CA VAL A 287 8.08 -13.54 -9.49
C VAL A 287 7.73 -12.07 -9.61
N SER A 288 6.91 -11.57 -8.70
CA SER A 288 6.62 -10.14 -8.52
C SER A 288 7.23 -9.64 -7.21
N GLY A 289 7.70 -8.40 -7.21
CA GLY A 289 8.38 -7.80 -6.06
C GLY A 289 8.89 -6.39 -6.37
N THR A 290 9.53 -5.75 -5.39
CA THR A 290 10.17 -4.44 -5.58
C THR A 290 11.44 -4.55 -6.42
N ILE A 291 11.90 -3.44 -6.98
CA ILE A 291 13.14 -3.37 -7.77
C ILE A 291 14.36 -3.88 -6.96
N GLU A 292 14.35 -3.72 -5.63
CA GLU A 292 15.42 -4.22 -4.75
C GLU A 292 15.34 -5.74 -4.57
N GLN A 293 14.14 -6.30 -4.39
CA GLN A 293 13.91 -7.74 -4.30
C GLN A 293 14.30 -8.45 -5.61
N LEU A 294 13.94 -7.87 -6.76
CA LEU A 294 14.29 -8.42 -8.09
C LEU A 294 15.80 -8.33 -8.37
N LYS A 295 16.49 -7.29 -7.87
CA LYS A 295 17.97 -7.22 -7.91
C LYS A 295 18.62 -8.30 -7.03
N ALA A 296 18.11 -8.51 -5.82
CA ALA A 296 18.61 -9.57 -4.93
C ALA A 296 18.45 -10.97 -5.54
N LEU A 297 17.27 -11.25 -6.13
CA LEU A 297 17.03 -12.50 -6.85
C LEU A 297 17.97 -12.68 -8.05
N LYS A 298 18.23 -11.62 -8.83
CA LYS A 298 19.17 -11.67 -9.96
C LYS A 298 20.60 -11.99 -9.50
N ASN A 299 21.05 -11.40 -8.39
CA ASN A 299 22.39 -11.69 -7.84
C ASN A 299 22.50 -13.16 -7.41
N PHE A 300 21.51 -13.66 -6.66
CA PHE A 300 21.45 -15.06 -6.25
C PHE A 300 21.50 -16.05 -7.42
N LEU A 301 20.81 -15.76 -8.52
CA LEU A 301 20.85 -16.60 -9.73
C LEU A 301 22.23 -16.59 -10.41
N ASN A 302 22.94 -15.46 -10.42
CA ASN A 302 24.31 -15.38 -10.93
C ASN A 302 25.32 -16.11 -10.02
N GLU A 303 25.18 -15.95 -8.70
CA GLU A 303 26.06 -16.57 -7.68
C GLU A 303 25.96 -18.10 -7.67
N GLY A 304 24.80 -18.66 -8.04
CA GLY A 304 24.59 -20.10 -8.19
C GLY A 304 24.82 -20.65 -9.60
N GLU A 305 25.43 -19.88 -10.51
CA GLU A 305 25.70 -20.24 -11.92
C GLU A 305 24.46 -20.73 -12.71
N TYR A 306 23.26 -20.28 -12.33
CA TYR A 306 22.01 -20.69 -12.97
C TYR A 306 21.82 -20.02 -14.34
N ASN A 307 21.44 -20.80 -15.35
CA ASN A 307 20.97 -20.26 -16.64
C ASN A 307 19.50 -19.82 -16.51
N TYR A 308 19.22 -18.53 -16.74
CA TYR A 308 17.86 -17.97 -16.68
C TYR A 308 17.56 -17.05 -17.88
N GLU A 309 16.29 -17.04 -18.31
CA GLU A 309 15.75 -16.09 -19.29
C GLU A 309 14.82 -15.11 -18.57
N CYS A 310 14.94 -13.81 -18.84
CA CYS A 310 13.98 -12.80 -18.37
C CYS A 310 13.15 -12.34 -19.57
N LYS A 311 11.82 -12.39 -19.42
CA LYS A 311 10.84 -11.87 -20.38
C LYS A 311 10.30 -10.52 -19.94
#